data_AF-A0A0F9H5C4-F1
#
_entry.id   AF-A0A0F9H5C4-F1
#
_cell.length_a   1.000
_cell.length_b   1.000
_cell.length_c   1.000
_cell.angle_alpha   90.00
_cell.angle_beta   90.00
_cell.angle_gamma   90.00
#
_symmetry.space_group_name_H-M   'P 1'
#
loop_
_entity.id
_entity.type
_entity.pdbx_description
1 polymer ?
#
loop_
_entity_poly.entity_id
_entity_poly.type
_entity_poly.pdbx_seq_one_letter_code
_entity_poly.pdbx_strand_id
1 'polypeptide(L)' 'MTPEEIKIHKERIDDMTQEEMAQLWRFAPAGHPYFDKSLPFWEHFDNRFKGFTPELSKRIGL' A
#
# COMPACT_ATOMS: atom_id res chain seq x y z
N MET A 1 8.87 -4.89 -15.38
CA MET A 1 8.46 -5.80 -14.30
C MET A 1 7.99 -7.09 -14.93
N THR A 2 8.52 -8.21 -14.45
CA THR A 2 8.08 -9.54 -14.84
C THR A 2 6.77 -9.90 -14.11
N PRO A 3 5.99 -10.88 -14.63
CA PRO A 3 4.82 -11.38 -13.92
C PRO A 3 5.12 -11.87 -12.49
N GLU A 4 6.31 -12.46 -12.29
CA GLU A 4 6.73 -12.98 -10.98
C GLU A 4 7.01 -11.86 -9.98
N GLU A 5 7.70 -10.80 -10.41
CA GLU A 5 7.91 -9.62 -9.56
C GLU A 5 6.58 -8.99 -9.14
N ILE A 6 5.62 -8.89 -10.08
CA ILE A 6 4.29 -8.36 -9.79
C ILE A 6 3.59 -9.22 -8.73
N LYS A 7 3.67 -10.54 -8.86
CA LYS A 7 3.08 -11.48 -7.91
C LYS A 7 3.67 -11.31 -6.50
N ILE A 8 5.00 -11.30 -6.37
CA ILE A 8 5.70 -11.12 -5.09
C ILE A 8 5.28 -9.82 -4.40
N HIS A 9 5.15 -8.73 -5.16
CA HIS A 9 4.72 -7.45 -4.61
C HIS A 9 3.26 -7.46 -4.17
N LYS A 10 2.36 -8.13 -4.90
CA LYS A 10 0.96 -8.31 -4.47
C LYS A 10 0.86 -9.17 -3.21
N GLU A 11 1.63 -10.25 -3.11
CA GLU A 11 1.72 -11.07 -1.90
C GLU A 11 2.20 -10.25 -0.69
N ARG A 12 3.18 -9.36 -0.89
CA ARG A 12 3.60 -8.42 0.16
C ARG A 12 2.52 -7.43 0.57
N ILE A 13 1.76 -6.91 -0.39
CA ILE A 13 0.55 -6.11 -0.11
C ILE A 13 -0.42 -6.97 0.71
N ASP A 14 -0.49 -8.26 0.42
CA ASP A 14 -1.39 -9.19 1.07
C ASP A 14 -0.97 -9.65 2.47
N ASP A 15 0.30 -9.54 2.80
CA ASP A 15 0.83 -9.86 4.13
C ASP A 15 0.74 -8.66 5.09
N MET A 16 0.61 -7.43 4.57
CA MET A 16 0.53 -6.23 5.40
C MET A 16 -0.83 -6.07 6.07
N THR A 17 -0.80 -5.71 7.35
CA THR A 17 -1.96 -5.21 8.09
C THR A 17 -2.38 -3.82 7.61
N GLN A 18 -3.60 -3.41 7.97
CA GLN A 18 -4.09 -2.05 7.66
C GLN A 18 -3.15 -0.97 8.23
N GLU A 19 -2.58 -1.21 9.41
CA GLU A 19 -1.70 -0.26 10.10
C GLU A 19 -0.32 -0.16 9.44
N GLU A 20 0.30 -1.28 9.10
CA GLU A 20 1.58 -1.29 8.36
C GLU A 20 1.46 -0.61 7.00
N MET A 21 0.37 -0.90 6.27
CA MET A 21 0.12 -0.26 4.98
C MET A 21 -0.15 1.24 5.13
N ALA A 22 -0.85 1.66 6.20
CA ALA A 22 -1.08 3.08 6.47
C ALA A 22 0.22 3.81 6.84
N GLN A 23 1.12 3.17 7.59
CA GLN A 23 2.46 3.69 7.87
C GLN A 23 3.26 3.83 6.57
N LEU A 24 3.26 2.80 5.72
CA LEU A 24 3.94 2.85 4.42
C LEU A 24 3.38 3.98 3.56
N TRP A 25 2.05 4.12 3.47
CA TRP A 25 1.41 5.23 2.74
C TRP A 25 1.84 6.60 3.25
N ARG A 26 1.97 6.77 4.56
CA ARG A 26 2.29 8.06 5.19
C ARG A 26 3.75 8.46 5.04
N PHE A 27 4.67 7.50 5.12
CA PHE A 27 6.10 7.77 5.25
C PHE A 27 6.94 7.34 4.04
N ALA A 28 6.38 6.60 3.10
CA ALA A 28 7.10 6.27 1.88
C ALA A 28 7.43 7.54 1.07
N PRO A 29 8.56 7.56 0.35
CA PRO A 29 8.85 8.61 -0.62
C PRO A 29 7.71 8.79 -1.63
N ALA A 30 7.51 10.02 -2.10
CA ALA A 30 6.57 10.29 -3.19
C ALA A 30 6.93 9.43 -4.41
N GLY A 31 5.90 8.83 -5.03
CA GLY A 31 6.09 7.91 -6.16
C GLY A 31 6.35 6.45 -5.76
N HIS A 32 6.04 6.06 -4.53
CA HIS A 32 6.14 4.66 -4.11
C HIS A 32 5.31 3.74 -5.04
N PRO A 33 5.85 2.61 -5.51
CA PRO A 33 5.22 1.79 -6.55
C PRO A 33 3.80 1.31 -6.24
N TYR A 34 3.48 1.06 -4.98
CA TYR A 34 2.14 0.59 -4.58
C TYR A 34 1.07 1.68 -4.70
N PHE A 35 1.49 2.95 -4.72
CA PHE A 35 0.61 4.11 -4.71
C PHE A 35 0.62 4.86 -6.05
N ASP A 36 1.40 4.37 -7.01
CA ASP A 36 1.40 4.87 -8.38
C ASP A 36 0.29 4.20 -9.18
N LYS A 37 -0.67 5.03 -9.63
CA LYS A 37 -1.83 4.60 -10.42
C LYS A 37 -1.48 4.02 -11.79
N SER A 38 -0.27 4.28 -12.30
CA SER A 38 0.22 3.73 -13.55
C SER A 38 0.77 2.30 -13.42
N LEU A 39 0.97 1.83 -12.19
CA LEU A 39 1.52 0.51 -11.89
C LEU A 39 0.44 -0.51 -11.50
N PRO A 40 0.67 -1.81 -11.73
CA PRO A 40 -0.32 -2.87 -11.51
C PRO A 40 -0.64 -3.16 -10.02
N PHE A 41 -0.02 -2.41 -9.12
CA PHE A 41 -0.18 -2.56 -7.67
C PHE A 41 -1.28 -1.68 -7.11
N TRP A 42 -1.54 -0.52 -7.72
CA TRP A 42 -2.52 0.45 -7.24
C TRP A 42 -3.89 -0.20 -7.04
N GLU A 43 -4.38 -0.90 -8.06
CA GLU A 43 -5.69 -1.53 -8.02
C GLU A 43 -5.77 -2.62 -6.94
N HIS A 44 -4.69 -3.39 -6.73
CA HIS A 44 -4.61 -4.42 -5.69
C HIS A 44 -4.64 -3.81 -4.29
N PHE A 45 -3.83 -2.78 -4.08
CA PHE A 45 -3.81 -1.99 -2.85
C PHE A 45 -5.17 -1.36 -2.54
N ASP A 46 -5.77 -0.64 -3.50
CA ASP A 46 -7.03 0.07 -3.32
C ASP A 46 -8.19 -0.89 -3.05
N ASN A 47 -8.20 -2.05 -3.70
CA ASN A 47 -9.19 -3.09 -3.46
C ASN A 47 -9.12 -3.72 -2.08
N ARG A 48 -7.91 -3.89 -1.54
CA ARG A 48 -7.72 -4.50 -0.22
C ARG A 48 -7.99 -3.52 0.92
N PHE A 49 -7.41 -2.33 0.87
CA PHE A 49 -7.37 -1.44 2.04
C PHE A 49 -8.45 -0.35 2.02
N LYS A 50 -9.03 -0.02 0.85
CA LYS A 50 -10.13 0.96 0.70
C LYS A 50 -9.87 2.32 1.39
N GLY A 51 -8.61 2.75 1.42
CA GLY A 51 -8.15 3.99 2.06
C GLY A 51 -7.87 3.85 3.56
N PHE A 52 -7.58 4.98 4.22
CA PHE A 52 -7.26 5.02 5.65
C PHE A 52 -8.19 5.97 6.39
N THR A 53 -8.61 5.58 7.59
CA THR A 53 -9.51 6.41 8.39
C THR A 53 -8.75 7.52 9.13
N PRO A 54 -9.42 8.60 9.55
CA PRO A 54 -8.83 9.60 10.43
C PRO A 54 -8.31 9.01 11.75
N GLU A 55 -9.00 8.02 12.32
CA GLU A 55 -8.60 7.35 13.57
C GLU A 55 -7.29 6.58 13.39
N LEU A 56 -7.18 5.84 12.29
CA LEU A 56 -5.94 5.15 11.94
C LEU A 56 -4.81 6.15 11.70
N SER A 57 -5.11 7.25 11.02
CA SER A 57 -4.15 8.33 10.77
C SER A 57 -3.66 8.99 12.05
N LYS A 58 -4.50 9.12 13.09
CA LYS A 58 -4.13 9.61 14.43
C LYS A 58 -3.29 8.60 15.20
N ARG A 59 -3.48 7.30 14.99
CA ARG A 59 -2.68 6.24 15.64
C ARG A 59 -1.27 6.15 15.06
N ILE A 60 -1.13 6.25 13.73
CA ILE A 60 0.17 6.22 13.03
C ILE A 60 0.86 7.59 13.01
N GLY A 61 0.09 8.66 13.17
CA GLY A 61 0.59 10.01 13.35
C GLY A 61 1.20 10.12 14.73
N LEU A 62 2.52 9.93 14.79
CA LEU A 62 3.39 10.36 15.88
C LEU A 62 2.85 11.59 16.62
#